data_AF-A0AAV0I6C7-F1
#
_entry.id   AF-A0AAV0I6C7-F1
#
_cell.length_a   1.000
_cell.length_b   1.000
_cell.length_c   1.000
_cell.angle_alpha   90.00
_cell.angle_beta   90.00
_cell.angle_gamma   90.00
#
_symmetry.space_group_name_H-M   'P 1'
#
loop_
_entity.id
_entity.type
_entity.pdbx_description
1 polymer ?
#
loop_
_entity_poly.entity_id
_entity_poly.type
_entity_poly.pdbx_seq_one_letter_code
_entity_poly.pdbx_strand_id
1 'polypeptide(L)'
;MTLCPSSHLLPLSNSPSPPPMAASLTTSSAASRLLLLPSASARAPLHRLSAPHSTNTSLAASSSYAFSPLKCRRYSPLPPRAFSNQRASSMSTVAAASDPAQLKSAREDIKEILNSKFCHPILVRLGWHDAGTYNKSIEEWPRRGGANGSLRFEIELKHAANAGLVNALSLLQPIKEKYSGVTYADLFQLASATAIEEAGGPKIPMKYGRVDVSSAEECPEEGRLPAAGPPSPADHLREVFYRMGLNDKEIVALSGAHTLGRSRPDRSGWGKPETKYTKNGPGAPGGQSWTAEWLKFDNSYFKDIKAQIDEDLLVLPTDAAIFEDPAFKLSINHFCRCMLRNMLKTRMLFSRTMRKPMPSSAI
;
A
#
# COMPACT_ATOMS: atom_id res chain seq x y z
N MET A 1 -0.81 47.24 42.23
CA MET A 1 -1.49 48.51 41.87
C MET A 1 -1.36 48.59 40.35
N THR A 2 -2.39 48.37 39.52
CA THR A 2 -3.68 49.09 39.39
C THR A 2 -4.64 48.13 38.63
N LEU A 3 -5.63 47.51 39.28
CA LEU A 3 -7.09 47.77 39.26
C LEU A 3 -7.84 47.57 37.93
N CYS A 4 -8.69 46.54 37.91
CA CYS A 4 -9.83 46.31 37.00
C CYS A 4 -10.95 47.34 37.18
N PRO A 5 -11.93 47.38 36.25
CA PRO A 5 -13.31 47.72 36.58
C PRO A 5 -14.30 46.57 36.33
N SER A 6 -15.30 46.51 37.21
CA SER A 6 -16.42 45.55 37.27
C SER A 6 -17.63 45.98 36.43
N SER A 7 -18.32 44.96 35.90
CA SER A 7 -19.77 44.70 35.90
C SER A 7 -20.81 45.83 35.86
N HIS A 8 -21.71 45.78 34.85
CA HIS A 8 -23.13 46.08 35.04
C HIS A 8 -24.03 45.11 34.22
N LEU A 9 -24.94 44.46 34.94
CA LEU A 9 -26.06 43.61 34.49
C LEU A 9 -27.29 44.46 34.15
N LEU A 10 -28.09 44.04 33.15
CA LEU A 10 -29.54 44.30 32.99
C LEU A 10 -30.14 43.34 31.93
N PRO A 11 -31.47 43.11 31.84
CA PRO A 11 -32.08 41.85 32.32
C PRO A 11 -32.73 40.94 31.25
N LEU A 12 -33.10 39.74 31.71
CA LEU A 12 -33.85 38.68 31.04
C LEU A 12 -35.30 39.09 30.71
N SER A 13 -35.75 38.80 29.48
CA SER A 13 -37.16 38.82 29.06
C SER A 13 -37.67 37.41 28.76
N ASN A 14 -38.87 37.12 29.26
CA ASN A 14 -39.58 35.84 29.22
C ASN A 14 -40.10 35.43 27.82
N SER A 15 -40.38 34.13 27.74
CA SER A 15 -40.80 33.20 26.68
C SER A 15 -42.08 33.55 25.88
N PRO A 16 -42.42 32.78 24.81
CA PRO A 16 -43.23 31.58 25.03
C PRO A 16 -42.85 30.34 24.18
N SER A 17 -43.14 29.17 24.77
CA SER A 17 -42.99 27.81 24.25
C SER A 17 -44.02 27.45 23.17
N PRO A 18 -43.71 26.56 22.21
CA PRO A 18 -44.71 25.99 21.29
C PRO A 18 -45.42 24.74 21.88
N PRO A 19 -46.64 24.41 21.40
CA PRO A 19 -47.52 23.38 21.97
C PRO A 19 -47.24 21.95 21.45
N PRO A 20 -47.81 20.89 22.06
CA PRO A 20 -47.54 19.50 21.70
C PRO A 20 -48.56 18.86 20.72
N MET A 21 -48.02 17.96 19.89
CA MET A 21 -48.58 16.70 19.33
C MET A 21 -49.95 16.68 18.64
N ALA A 22 -49.94 16.30 17.34
CA ALA A 22 -51.03 15.57 16.70
C ALA A 22 -50.46 14.41 15.86
N ALA A 23 -50.92 13.20 16.18
CA ALA A 23 -50.68 11.99 15.40
C ALA A 23 -51.59 11.99 14.16
N SER A 24 -51.08 11.52 13.02
CA SER A 24 -51.91 11.11 11.89
C SER A 24 -51.38 9.80 11.34
N LEU A 25 -52.22 8.77 11.49
CA LEU A 25 -52.14 7.48 10.86
C LEU A 25 -52.45 7.66 9.37
N THR A 26 -51.51 7.29 8.51
CA THR A 26 -51.83 6.91 7.12
C THR A 26 -51.16 5.59 6.82
N THR A 27 -52.00 4.57 6.72
CA THR A 27 -51.75 3.25 6.19
C THR A 27 -51.50 3.32 4.68
N SER A 28 -50.44 2.69 4.18
CA SER A 28 -50.45 2.14 2.82
C SER A 28 -49.40 1.04 2.65
N SER A 29 -49.93 -0.18 2.57
CA SER A 29 -49.54 -1.28 1.69
C SER A 29 -48.05 -1.62 1.52
N ALA A 30 -47.65 -2.68 2.22
CA ALA A 30 -46.53 -3.54 1.83
C ALA A 30 -46.93 -4.36 0.60
N ALA A 31 -46.22 -4.17 -0.52
CA ALA A 31 -46.23 -5.09 -1.64
C ALA A 31 -44.93 -5.89 -1.63
N SER A 32 -45.01 -7.12 -1.11
CA SER A 32 -44.00 -8.16 -1.28
C SER A 32 -43.77 -8.42 -2.77
N ARG A 33 -42.60 -8.04 -3.29
CA ARG A 33 -42.12 -8.58 -4.56
C ARG A 33 -41.33 -9.86 -4.28
N LEU A 34 -41.97 -10.98 -4.59
CA LEU A 34 -41.37 -12.30 -4.66
C LEU A 34 -40.11 -12.27 -5.54
N LEU A 35 -39.05 -12.87 -5.00
CA LEU A 35 -37.85 -13.29 -5.71
C LEU A 35 -38.23 -14.32 -6.78
N LEU A 36 -38.06 -13.97 -8.07
CA LEU A 36 -37.95 -14.97 -9.13
C LEU A 36 -36.47 -15.30 -9.36
N LEU A 37 -36.10 -16.50 -8.94
CA LEU A 37 -34.87 -17.20 -9.31
C LEU A 37 -34.96 -17.66 -10.78
N PRO A 38 -33.92 -17.44 -11.60
CA PRO A 38 -33.78 -18.18 -12.86
C PRO A 38 -33.24 -19.59 -12.59
N SER A 39 -33.91 -20.55 -13.22
CA SER A 39 -33.73 -21.99 -13.13
C SER A 39 -32.31 -22.48 -13.46
N ALA A 40 -31.75 -23.30 -12.58
CA ALA A 40 -30.57 -24.11 -12.87
C ALA A 40 -30.98 -25.35 -13.68
N SER A 41 -30.45 -25.46 -14.90
CA SER A 41 -30.65 -26.65 -15.75
C SER A 41 -29.76 -27.79 -15.26
N ALA A 42 -30.39 -28.94 -15.06
CA ALA A 42 -29.77 -30.20 -14.68
C ALA A 42 -28.76 -30.71 -15.72
N ARG A 43 -27.63 -31.29 -15.25
CA ARG A 43 -26.81 -32.19 -16.08
C ARG A 43 -26.00 -33.19 -15.24
N ALA A 44 -26.37 -34.46 -15.34
CA ALA A 44 -25.57 -35.69 -15.19
C ALA A 44 -26.41 -36.84 -15.81
N PRO A 45 -25.85 -37.99 -16.31
CA PRO A 45 -24.57 -38.60 -15.91
C PRO A 45 -23.67 -39.22 -17.03
N LEU A 46 -22.40 -39.42 -16.63
CA LEU A 46 -21.40 -40.49 -16.88
C LEU A 46 -21.37 -41.35 -18.16
N HIS A 47 -20.17 -41.52 -18.74
CA HIS A 47 -19.43 -42.79 -18.98
C HIS A 47 -18.05 -42.46 -19.63
N ARG A 48 -16.92 -42.48 -18.91
CA ARG A 48 -15.94 -43.58 -18.72
C ARG A 48 -15.37 -44.18 -20.02
N LEU A 49 -14.14 -43.79 -20.38
CA LEU A 49 -13.12 -44.67 -20.98
C LEU A 49 -11.72 -44.09 -20.68
N SER A 50 -10.87 -44.86 -19.98
CA SER A 50 -9.42 -45.01 -20.20
C SER A 50 -8.76 -45.70 -18.99
N ALA A 51 -8.10 -46.82 -19.26
CA ALA A 51 -7.12 -47.53 -18.43
C ALA A 51 -5.92 -47.85 -19.36
N PRO A 52 -4.80 -48.45 -18.91
CA PRO A 52 -4.27 -48.62 -17.56
C PRO A 52 -2.80 -48.15 -17.41
N HIS A 53 -2.28 -48.33 -16.20
CA HIS A 53 -0.87 -48.23 -15.79
C HIS A 53 0.07 -49.19 -16.51
N SER A 54 1.37 -48.85 -16.54
CA SER A 54 2.46 -49.83 -16.49
C SER A 54 3.70 -49.22 -15.81
N THR A 55 4.16 -49.97 -14.82
CA THR A 55 5.38 -49.88 -14.02
C THR A 55 6.63 -50.24 -14.83
N ASN A 56 7.79 -49.66 -14.54
CA ASN A 56 8.89 -50.40 -13.89
C ASN A 56 10.21 -49.61 -13.77
N THR A 57 10.91 -50.05 -12.75
CA THR A 57 12.17 -49.66 -12.12
C THR A 57 13.43 -50.19 -12.82
N SER A 58 14.53 -49.48 -12.52
CA SER A 58 15.87 -49.96 -12.18
C SER A 58 16.88 -50.48 -13.23
N LEU A 59 18.05 -49.81 -13.15
CA LEU A 59 19.40 -50.34 -12.89
C LEU A 59 20.23 -51.05 -13.99
N ALA A 60 21.48 -50.57 -14.04
CA ALA A 60 22.75 -51.30 -14.13
C ALA A 60 23.40 -51.56 -15.50
N ALA A 61 24.51 -50.84 -15.69
CA ALA A 61 25.89 -51.34 -15.77
C ALA A 61 26.42 -52.02 -17.06
N SER A 62 27.42 -51.32 -17.62
CA SER A 62 28.81 -51.78 -17.84
C SER A 62 29.22 -52.52 -19.13
N SER A 63 30.43 -52.12 -19.56
CA SER A 63 31.44 -52.87 -20.32
C SER A 63 31.27 -52.87 -21.85
N SER A 64 32.26 -52.71 -22.74
CA SER A 64 33.73 -52.69 -22.65
C SER A 64 34.36 -52.38 -24.03
N TYR A 65 35.55 -51.77 -23.99
CA TYR A 65 36.75 -51.93 -24.84
C TYR A 65 36.71 -51.92 -26.38
N ALA A 66 37.52 -51.01 -26.95
CA ALA A 66 38.43 -51.33 -28.05
C ALA A 66 39.72 -50.47 -27.98
N PHE A 67 40.85 -51.16 -28.08
CA PHE A 67 42.25 -50.70 -28.02
C PHE A 67 42.80 -50.38 -29.43
N SER A 68 43.79 -49.47 -29.53
CA SER A 68 45.04 -49.55 -30.35
C SER A 68 45.67 -48.17 -30.71
N PRO A 69 46.99 -48.04 -31.02
CA PRO A 69 47.89 -47.28 -30.14
C PRO A 69 48.77 -46.17 -30.78
N LEU A 70 49.30 -45.33 -29.87
CA LEU A 70 50.61 -44.63 -29.79
C LEU A 70 51.37 -44.14 -31.06
N LYS A 71 51.73 -42.84 -31.03
CA LYS A 71 53.03 -42.32 -31.49
C LYS A 71 53.53 -41.20 -30.57
N CYS A 72 54.68 -41.43 -29.93
CA CYS A 72 55.43 -40.43 -29.16
C CYS A 72 56.12 -39.41 -30.11
N ARG A 73 56.10 -38.13 -29.74
CA ARG A 73 57.09 -37.14 -30.20
C ARG A 73 57.51 -36.24 -29.03
N ARG A 74 58.82 -36.17 -28.80
CA ARG A 74 59.51 -35.38 -27.78
C ARG A 74 59.37 -33.88 -28.05
N TYR A 75 59.18 -33.07 -27.00
CA TYR A 75 59.57 -31.66 -26.96
C TYR A 75 60.08 -31.26 -25.57
N SER A 76 61.11 -30.42 -25.57
CA SER A 76 61.94 -29.92 -24.47
C SER A 76 61.23 -28.84 -23.60
N PRO A 77 61.79 -28.42 -22.44
CA PRO A 77 61.04 -27.75 -21.38
C PRO A 77 61.09 -26.21 -21.44
N LEU A 78 60.03 -25.56 -20.92
CA LEU A 78 59.95 -24.12 -20.64
C LEU A 78 59.28 -23.88 -19.26
N PRO A 79 59.53 -22.73 -18.58
CA PRO A 79 59.60 -22.60 -17.12
C PRO A 79 58.24 -22.26 -16.44
N PRO A 80 58.15 -22.28 -15.09
CA PRO A 80 56.88 -22.35 -14.39
C PRO A 80 56.18 -20.99 -14.35
N ARG A 81 54.94 -20.93 -14.84
CA ARG A 81 54.01 -19.83 -14.54
C ARG A 81 53.22 -20.18 -13.28
N ALA A 82 53.32 -19.30 -12.31
CA ALA A 82 52.57 -19.32 -11.06
C ALA A 82 51.07 -19.46 -11.32
N PHE A 83 50.45 -20.49 -10.75
CA PHE A 83 49.00 -20.59 -10.63
C PHE A 83 48.53 -19.58 -9.58
N SER A 84 48.02 -18.44 -10.03
CA SER A 84 47.15 -17.60 -9.22
C SER A 84 45.75 -18.22 -9.27
N ASN A 85 45.34 -18.82 -8.15
CA ASN A 85 43.94 -19.17 -7.91
C ASN A 85 43.11 -17.88 -7.82
N GLN A 86 42.63 -17.37 -8.95
CA GLN A 86 41.51 -16.44 -8.93
C GLN A 86 40.22 -17.25 -8.84
N ARG A 87 39.81 -17.48 -7.60
CA ARG A 87 38.43 -17.80 -7.25
C ARG A 87 37.59 -16.62 -7.71
N ALA A 88 36.80 -16.80 -8.77
CA ALA A 88 35.79 -15.84 -9.16
C ALA A 88 34.80 -15.69 -7.99
N SER A 89 35.03 -14.66 -7.17
CA SER A 89 34.07 -14.21 -6.18
C SER A 89 32.92 -13.61 -6.96
N SER A 90 31.82 -14.37 -7.07
CA SER A 90 30.51 -13.76 -7.28
C SER A 90 30.30 -12.83 -6.08
N MET A 91 30.54 -11.54 -6.27
CA MET A 91 30.14 -10.53 -5.30
C MET A 91 28.62 -10.56 -5.25
N SER A 92 28.07 -11.31 -4.30
CA SER A 92 26.76 -11.02 -3.76
C SER A 92 26.85 -9.60 -3.22
N THR A 93 26.28 -8.63 -3.94
CA THR A 93 26.18 -7.25 -3.49
C THR A 93 25.27 -7.24 -2.28
N VAL A 94 25.84 -7.40 -1.09
CA VAL A 94 25.14 -7.26 0.18
C VAL A 94 24.52 -5.85 0.19
N ALA A 95 23.20 -5.79 0.10
CA ALA A 95 22.44 -4.56 -0.08
C ALA A 95 22.86 -3.47 0.93
N ALA A 96 23.41 -2.38 0.42
CA ALA A 96 23.88 -1.25 1.21
C ALA A 96 22.68 -0.39 1.65
N ALA A 97 22.74 0.16 2.86
CA ALA A 97 21.76 1.15 3.29
C ALA A 97 21.93 2.45 2.50
N SER A 98 20.86 3.24 2.44
CA SER A 98 20.85 4.46 1.65
C SER A 98 21.86 5.51 2.13
N ASP A 99 22.48 6.24 1.20
CA ASP A 99 23.35 7.38 1.49
C ASP A 99 22.51 8.60 1.95
N PRO A 100 22.81 9.19 3.14
CA PRO A 100 22.07 10.33 3.66
C PRO A 100 22.03 11.59 2.79
N ALA A 101 23.12 11.90 2.08
CA ALA A 101 23.21 13.10 1.26
C ALA A 101 22.42 12.93 -0.04
N GLN A 102 22.48 11.72 -0.62
CA GLN A 102 21.64 11.38 -1.76
C GLN A 102 20.16 11.34 -1.39
N LEU A 103 19.78 10.82 -0.22
CA LEU A 103 18.39 10.87 0.26
C LEU A 103 17.85 12.31 0.36
N LYS A 104 18.65 13.24 0.86
CA LYS A 104 18.28 14.67 0.91
C LYS A 104 18.08 15.24 -0.49
N SER A 105 18.96 14.91 -1.42
CA SER A 105 18.86 15.39 -2.80
C SER A 105 17.66 14.77 -3.54
N ALA A 106 17.45 13.47 -3.38
CA ALA A 106 16.29 12.75 -3.91
C ALA A 106 14.96 13.33 -3.40
N ARG A 107 14.93 13.80 -2.15
CA ARG A 107 13.76 14.48 -1.59
C ARG A 107 13.40 15.75 -2.35
N GLU A 108 14.39 16.57 -2.71
CA GLU A 108 14.13 17.81 -3.44
C GLU A 108 13.65 17.54 -4.87
N ASP A 109 14.24 16.55 -5.56
CA ASP A 109 13.74 16.07 -6.86
C ASP A 109 12.31 15.52 -6.76
N ILE A 110 11.97 14.84 -5.65
CA ILE A 110 10.60 14.37 -5.39
C ILE A 110 9.62 15.55 -5.29
N LYS A 111 9.99 16.63 -4.59
CA LYS A 111 9.14 17.83 -4.52
C LYS A 111 8.91 18.44 -5.89
N GLU A 112 9.94 18.45 -6.75
CA GLU A 112 9.81 18.95 -8.12
C GLU A 112 8.80 18.13 -8.95
N ILE A 113 8.86 16.79 -8.89
CA ILE A 113 7.87 15.97 -9.60
C ILE A 113 6.46 16.12 -9.01
N LEU A 114 6.33 16.33 -7.71
CA LEU A 114 5.05 16.57 -7.05
C LEU A 114 4.40 17.87 -7.53
N ASN A 115 5.19 18.95 -7.61
CA ASN A 115 4.75 20.26 -8.10
C ASN A 115 4.38 20.26 -9.58
N SER A 116 5.08 19.47 -10.40
CA SER A 116 4.86 19.44 -11.85
C SER A 116 3.82 18.41 -12.31
N LYS A 117 3.70 17.27 -11.61
CA LYS A 117 2.85 16.14 -12.04
C LYS A 117 1.63 15.92 -11.16
N PHE A 118 1.55 16.56 -9.99
CA PHE A 118 0.45 16.40 -9.04
C PHE A 118 0.22 14.94 -8.63
N CYS A 119 1.31 14.17 -8.51
CA CYS A 119 1.28 12.73 -8.27
C CYS A 119 1.30 12.32 -6.79
N HIS A 120 1.02 13.25 -5.87
CA HIS A 120 1.00 12.99 -4.42
C HIS A 120 0.28 11.67 -4.04
N PRO A 121 -0.97 11.43 -4.50
CA PRO A 121 -1.72 10.27 -4.02
C PRO A 121 -1.13 8.92 -4.46
N ILE A 122 -0.56 8.85 -5.66
CA ILE A 122 -0.01 7.57 -6.17
C ILE A 122 1.31 7.22 -5.48
N LEU A 123 2.10 8.23 -5.06
CA LEU A 123 3.32 8.00 -4.29
C LEU A 123 3.01 7.57 -2.86
N VAL A 124 1.95 8.11 -2.24
CA VAL A 124 1.43 7.63 -0.95
C VAL A 124 0.96 6.17 -1.07
N ARG A 125 0.18 5.85 -2.10
CA ARG A 125 -0.26 4.47 -2.36
C ARG A 125 0.91 3.52 -2.60
N LEU A 126 1.94 3.93 -3.34
CA LEU A 126 3.13 3.10 -3.58
C LEU A 126 3.83 2.73 -2.27
N GLY A 127 4.09 3.71 -1.40
CA GLY A 127 4.72 3.48 -0.10
C GLY A 127 3.87 2.55 0.79
N TRP A 128 2.56 2.75 0.83
CA TRP A 128 1.62 1.88 1.55
C TRP A 128 1.64 0.45 1.00
N HIS A 129 1.58 0.26 -0.32
CA HIS A 129 1.48 -1.08 -0.92
C HIS A 129 2.75 -1.92 -0.74
N ASP A 130 3.93 -1.30 -0.82
CA ASP A 130 5.20 -1.98 -0.52
C ASP A 130 5.22 -2.44 0.96
N ALA A 131 4.78 -1.56 1.87
CA ALA A 131 4.80 -1.84 3.30
C ALA A 131 3.64 -2.74 3.80
N GLY A 132 2.50 -2.73 3.12
CA GLY A 132 1.26 -3.41 3.50
C GLY A 132 1.30 -4.94 3.35
N THR A 133 2.34 -5.47 2.71
CA THR A 133 2.56 -6.92 2.60
C THR A 133 3.18 -7.53 3.86
N TYR A 134 3.46 -6.73 4.88
CA TYR A 134 4.08 -7.18 6.12
C TYR A 134 3.21 -8.19 6.88
N ASN A 135 3.86 -9.22 7.42
CA ASN A 135 3.28 -10.20 8.33
C ASN A 135 4.12 -10.33 9.60
N LYS A 136 3.57 -9.89 10.73
CA LYS A 136 4.25 -9.90 12.03
C LYS A 136 4.56 -11.30 12.56
N SER A 137 3.84 -12.32 12.06
CA SER A 137 4.01 -13.72 12.48
C SER A 137 5.15 -14.43 11.74
N ILE A 138 5.77 -13.77 10.74
CA ILE A 138 6.94 -14.29 10.02
C ILE A 138 8.17 -13.54 10.52
N GLU A 139 9.16 -14.28 11.01
CA GLU A 139 10.37 -13.70 11.59
C GLU A 139 11.44 -13.40 10.55
N GLU A 140 11.52 -14.15 9.46
CA GLU A 140 12.62 -14.03 8.50
C GLU A 140 12.43 -12.87 7.54
N TRP A 141 13.51 -12.15 7.26
CA TRP A 141 13.56 -11.22 6.13
C TRP A 141 14.17 -11.94 4.92
N PRO A 142 13.66 -11.73 3.68
CA PRO A 142 12.57 -10.83 3.31
C PRO A 142 11.16 -11.44 3.35
N ARG A 143 11.01 -12.74 3.68
CA ARG A 143 9.73 -13.49 3.64
C ARG A 143 8.56 -12.82 4.36
N ARG A 144 8.84 -12.10 5.45
CA ARG A 144 7.85 -11.33 6.20
C ARG A 144 7.20 -10.19 5.42
N GLY A 145 7.69 -9.85 4.22
CA GLY A 145 7.22 -8.71 3.41
C GLY A 145 7.53 -7.35 4.04
N GLY A 146 6.74 -6.35 3.66
CA GLY A 146 6.87 -4.97 4.14
C GLY A 146 7.82 -4.12 3.30
N ALA A 147 8.14 -2.92 3.79
CA ALA A 147 8.92 -1.90 3.08
C ALA A 147 10.37 -2.34 2.77
N ASN A 148 10.54 -3.09 1.70
CA ASN A 148 11.78 -3.73 1.26
C ASN A 148 12.01 -3.57 -0.25
N GLY A 149 11.20 -2.73 -0.92
CA GLY A 149 11.36 -2.39 -2.33
C GLY A 149 11.01 -3.52 -3.31
N SER A 150 10.41 -4.62 -2.84
CA SER A 150 10.01 -5.76 -3.67
C SER A 150 8.97 -5.37 -4.72
N LEU A 151 8.11 -4.39 -4.40
CA LEU A 151 7.09 -3.84 -5.29
C LEU A 151 7.62 -3.26 -6.61
N ARG A 152 8.94 -3.10 -6.79
CA ARG A 152 9.53 -2.71 -8.07
C ARG A 152 9.51 -3.82 -9.12
N PHE A 153 9.39 -5.07 -8.70
CA PHE A 153 9.43 -6.23 -9.59
C PHE A 153 8.08 -6.48 -10.24
N GLU A 154 8.12 -6.95 -11.49
CA GLU A 154 6.93 -7.15 -12.32
C GLU A 154 5.95 -8.16 -11.69
N ILE A 155 6.46 -9.21 -11.02
CA ILE A 155 5.63 -10.23 -10.37
C ILE A 155 4.67 -9.62 -9.35
N GLU A 156 5.15 -8.71 -8.51
CA GLU A 156 4.35 -8.06 -7.49
C GLU A 156 3.54 -6.88 -8.04
N LEU A 157 4.07 -6.15 -9.03
CA LEU A 157 3.31 -5.10 -9.74
C LEU A 157 2.06 -5.64 -10.45
N LYS A 158 2.08 -6.92 -10.87
CA LYS A 158 0.96 -7.59 -11.52
C LYS A 158 -0.13 -8.06 -10.56
N HIS A 159 0.09 -8.03 -9.25
CA HIS A 159 -0.97 -8.30 -8.28
C HIS A 159 -2.14 -7.34 -8.50
N ALA A 160 -3.38 -7.83 -8.40
CA ALA A 160 -4.60 -7.08 -8.67
C ALA A 160 -4.68 -5.79 -7.83
N ALA A 161 -4.31 -5.87 -6.55
CA ALA A 161 -4.29 -4.71 -5.66
C ALA A 161 -3.28 -3.63 -6.09
N ASN A 162 -2.26 -3.97 -6.89
CA ASN A 162 -1.19 -3.08 -7.33
C ASN A 162 -1.45 -2.45 -8.71
N ALA A 163 -2.63 -2.68 -9.31
CA ALA A 163 -3.01 -2.13 -10.60
C ALA A 163 -2.70 -0.62 -10.71
N GLY A 164 -1.93 -0.26 -11.73
CA GLY A 164 -1.49 1.09 -12.04
C GLY A 164 -0.25 1.61 -11.27
N LEU A 165 0.31 0.88 -10.30
CA LEU A 165 1.50 1.34 -9.54
C LEU A 165 2.80 1.34 -10.35
N VAL A 166 2.84 0.67 -11.50
CA VAL A 166 3.94 0.80 -12.47
C VAL A 166 4.17 2.27 -12.87
N ASN A 167 3.11 3.09 -12.94
CA ASN A 167 3.24 4.51 -13.24
C ASN A 167 3.99 5.27 -12.13
N ALA A 168 3.79 4.89 -10.86
CA ALA A 168 4.51 5.50 -9.74
C ALA A 168 5.99 5.10 -9.77
N LEU A 169 6.28 3.84 -10.12
CA LEU A 169 7.66 3.38 -10.32
C LEU A 169 8.33 4.16 -11.46
N SER A 170 7.67 4.31 -12.62
CA SER A 170 8.20 5.07 -13.75
C SER A 170 8.47 6.54 -13.41
N LEU A 171 7.66 7.16 -12.54
CA LEU A 171 7.90 8.53 -12.06
C LEU A 171 9.16 8.62 -11.18
N LEU A 172 9.43 7.59 -10.37
CA LEU A 172 10.59 7.58 -9.45
C LEU A 172 11.87 7.01 -10.10
N GLN A 173 11.76 6.32 -11.23
CA GLN A 173 12.90 5.69 -11.90
C GLN A 173 14.03 6.67 -12.26
N PRO A 174 13.77 7.86 -12.85
CA PRO A 174 14.85 8.83 -13.12
C PRO A 174 15.58 9.31 -11.86
N ILE A 175 14.85 9.47 -10.76
CA ILE A 175 15.41 9.84 -9.45
C ILE A 175 16.29 8.69 -8.93
N LYS A 176 15.80 7.45 -9.03
CA LYS A 176 16.57 6.27 -8.61
C LYS A 176 17.87 6.09 -9.41
N GLU A 177 17.84 6.36 -10.71
CA GLU A 177 19.01 6.29 -11.60
C GLU A 177 20.05 7.37 -11.26
N LYS A 178 19.59 8.57 -10.90
CA LYS A 178 20.44 9.68 -10.43
C LYS A 178 21.11 9.39 -9.08
N TYR A 179 20.44 8.62 -8.21
CA TYR A 179 20.90 8.34 -6.85
C TYR A 179 21.12 6.83 -6.62
N SER A 180 22.25 6.31 -7.11
CA SER A 180 22.63 4.90 -6.99
C SER A 180 22.74 4.42 -5.54
N GLY A 181 23.09 5.33 -4.62
CA GLY A 181 23.21 5.06 -3.19
C GLY A 181 21.88 5.12 -2.44
N VAL A 182 20.72 5.32 -3.09
CA VAL A 182 19.40 5.25 -2.47
C VAL A 182 18.71 3.94 -2.85
N THR A 183 18.24 3.18 -1.86
CA THR A 183 17.47 1.94 -2.09
C THR A 183 16.06 2.25 -2.58
N TYR A 184 15.45 1.36 -3.37
CA TYR A 184 14.04 1.50 -3.75
C TYR A 184 13.14 1.51 -2.51
N ALA A 185 13.45 0.67 -1.52
CA ALA A 185 12.75 0.60 -0.24
C ALA A 185 12.73 1.95 0.48
N ASP A 186 13.84 2.69 0.55
CA ASP A 186 13.83 4.03 1.12
C ASP A 186 13.19 5.06 0.18
N LEU A 187 13.39 4.95 -1.13
CA LEU A 187 12.85 5.88 -2.11
C LEU A 187 11.32 5.90 -2.10
N PHE A 188 10.67 4.73 -2.05
CA PHE A 188 9.20 4.64 -2.01
C PHE A 188 8.63 5.31 -0.75
N GLN A 189 9.27 5.08 0.38
CA GLN A 189 8.82 5.60 1.66
C GLN A 189 9.16 7.10 1.80
N LEU A 190 10.30 7.56 1.26
CA LEU A 190 10.66 8.98 1.13
C LEU A 190 9.64 9.72 0.25
N ALA A 191 9.28 9.14 -0.89
CA ALA A 191 8.30 9.69 -1.82
C ALA A 191 6.91 9.81 -1.17
N SER A 192 6.44 8.75 -0.50
CA SER A 192 5.18 8.78 0.23
C SER A 192 5.15 9.83 1.34
N ALA A 193 6.18 9.90 2.19
CA ALA A 193 6.21 10.86 3.29
C ALA A 193 6.31 12.31 2.79
N THR A 194 7.11 12.55 1.75
CA THR A 194 7.22 13.87 1.12
C THR A 194 5.89 14.27 0.47
N ALA A 195 5.20 13.34 -0.21
CA ALA A 195 3.88 13.60 -0.78
C ALA A 195 2.83 14.00 0.26
N ILE A 196 2.86 13.41 1.46
CA ILE A 196 1.97 13.83 2.56
C ILE A 196 2.32 15.24 3.04
N GLU A 197 3.61 15.54 3.25
CA GLU A 197 4.05 16.85 3.74
C GLU A 197 3.73 17.98 2.73
N GLU A 198 4.03 17.77 1.44
CA GLU A 198 3.76 18.75 0.37
C GLU A 198 2.26 18.93 0.11
N ALA A 199 1.43 17.93 0.41
CA ALA A 199 -0.04 18.06 0.36
C ALA A 199 -0.62 18.83 1.56
N GLY A 200 0.21 19.39 2.45
CA GLY A 200 -0.21 20.11 3.65
C GLY A 200 -0.41 19.22 4.89
N GLY A 201 0.03 17.96 4.82
CA GLY A 201 -0.04 17.00 5.90
C GLY A 201 1.07 17.18 6.95
N PRO A 202 1.06 16.35 8.01
CA PRO A 202 2.09 16.42 9.04
C PRO A 202 3.46 15.98 8.52
N LYS A 203 4.53 16.62 9.01
CA LYS A 203 5.90 16.11 8.85
C LYS A 203 6.05 14.77 9.58
N ILE A 204 6.23 13.68 8.84
CA ILE A 204 6.40 12.34 9.41
C ILE A 204 7.88 12.16 9.83
N PRO A 205 8.19 11.74 11.08
CA PRO A 205 9.55 11.55 11.58
C PRO A 205 10.15 10.27 11.02
N MET A 206 10.42 10.30 9.71
CA MET A 206 10.92 9.18 8.94
C MET A 206 12.34 8.80 9.38
N LYS A 207 12.59 7.49 9.36
CA LYS A 207 13.94 6.93 9.45
C LYS A 207 14.20 6.11 8.20
N TYR A 208 15.41 6.21 7.68
CA TYR A 208 15.88 5.53 6.46
C TYR A 208 16.96 4.50 6.80
N GLY A 209 17.52 3.86 5.78
CA GLY A 209 18.46 2.74 5.89
C GLY A 209 17.81 1.39 5.59
N ARG A 210 16.65 1.38 4.91
CA ARG A 210 15.99 0.13 4.47
C ARG A 210 16.81 -0.54 3.39
N VAL A 211 16.75 -1.85 3.40
CA VAL A 211 17.48 -2.73 2.51
C VAL A 211 16.53 -3.21 1.41
N ASP A 212 16.96 -3.12 0.15
CA ASP A 212 16.23 -3.71 -0.96
C ASP A 212 16.35 -5.24 -0.92
N VAL A 213 15.25 -5.93 -1.25
CA VAL A 213 15.34 -7.31 -1.72
C VAL A 213 16.24 -7.38 -2.95
N SER A 214 16.88 -8.52 -3.18
CA SER A 214 17.83 -8.73 -4.27
C SER A 214 17.18 -9.25 -5.56
N SER A 215 16.11 -10.04 -5.46
CA SER A 215 15.50 -10.68 -6.63
C SER A 215 13.96 -10.79 -6.54
N ALA A 216 13.33 -11.13 -7.66
CA ALA A 216 11.87 -11.21 -7.76
C ALA A 216 11.29 -12.42 -6.99
N GLU A 217 12.08 -13.46 -6.75
CA GLU A 217 11.70 -14.62 -5.95
C GLU A 217 11.50 -14.29 -4.47
N GLU A 218 11.99 -13.12 -4.05
CA GLU A 218 11.84 -12.60 -2.68
C GLU A 218 10.57 -11.74 -2.51
N CYS A 219 9.78 -11.55 -3.57
CA CYS A 219 8.48 -10.91 -3.49
C CYS A 219 7.50 -11.73 -2.64
N PRO A 220 6.65 -11.09 -1.83
CA PRO A 220 5.57 -11.77 -1.13
C PRO A 220 4.54 -12.31 -2.12
N GLU A 221 3.81 -13.35 -1.72
CA GLU A 221 2.65 -13.83 -2.47
C GLU A 221 1.52 -12.79 -2.54
N GLU A 222 0.71 -12.87 -3.59
CA GLU A 222 -0.50 -12.07 -3.73
C GLU A 222 -1.52 -12.36 -2.62
N GLY A 223 -2.38 -11.39 -2.32
CA GLY A 223 -3.50 -11.56 -1.37
C GLY A 223 -3.24 -10.98 0.02
N ARG A 224 -2.04 -10.46 0.29
CA ARG A 224 -1.75 -9.78 1.57
C ARG A 224 -2.41 -8.40 1.69
N LEU A 225 -2.64 -7.69 0.58
CA LEU A 225 -3.24 -6.35 0.59
C LEU A 225 -4.77 -6.40 0.74
N PRO A 226 -5.42 -5.37 1.33
CA PRO A 226 -6.84 -5.42 1.57
C PRO A 226 -7.66 -5.25 0.28
N ALA A 227 -8.72 -6.05 0.13
CA ALA A 227 -9.82 -5.77 -0.78
C ALA A 227 -10.71 -4.63 -0.27
N ALA A 228 -11.24 -3.83 -1.20
CA ALA A 228 -12.16 -2.72 -0.93
C ALA A 228 -13.62 -3.14 -0.67
N GLY A 229 -14.05 -4.28 -1.22
CA GLY A 229 -15.41 -4.80 -1.09
C GLY A 229 -15.49 -6.28 -0.69
N PRO A 230 -14.86 -6.68 0.43
CA PRO A 230 -15.02 -8.03 0.98
C PRO A 230 -16.45 -8.21 1.57
N PRO A 231 -16.89 -9.45 1.81
CA PRO A 231 -18.22 -9.71 2.41
C PRO A 231 -18.41 -9.11 3.80
N SER A 232 -17.34 -9.06 4.61
CA SER A 232 -17.33 -8.46 5.95
C SER A 232 -16.21 -7.42 6.05
N PRO A 233 -16.44 -6.14 5.67
CA PRO A 233 -15.34 -5.18 5.53
C PRO A 233 -14.62 -4.82 6.83
N ALA A 234 -15.33 -4.70 7.96
CA ALA A 234 -14.67 -4.42 9.25
C ALA A 234 -13.76 -5.57 9.69
N ASP A 235 -14.22 -6.82 9.58
CA ASP A 235 -13.45 -8.01 9.95
C ASP A 235 -12.26 -8.20 9.03
N HIS A 236 -12.45 -8.00 7.72
CA HIS A 236 -11.37 -8.05 6.73
C HIS A 236 -10.28 -6.99 6.99
N LEU A 237 -10.67 -5.77 7.34
CA LEU A 237 -9.71 -4.74 7.74
C LEU A 237 -8.92 -5.17 8.99
N ARG A 238 -9.58 -5.74 10.00
CA ARG A 238 -8.89 -6.26 11.18
C ARG A 238 -7.95 -7.41 10.82
N GLU A 239 -8.38 -8.38 10.03
CA GLU A 239 -7.54 -9.50 9.59
C GLU A 239 -6.23 -9.00 8.95
N VAL A 240 -6.38 -8.12 7.96
CA VAL A 240 -5.24 -7.60 7.18
C VAL A 240 -4.33 -6.72 8.05
N PHE A 241 -4.86 -5.77 8.80
CA PHE A 241 -4.05 -4.82 9.57
C PHE A 241 -3.51 -5.44 10.87
N TYR A 242 -4.24 -6.35 11.52
CA TYR A 242 -3.74 -7.05 12.70
C TYR A 242 -2.61 -8.01 12.34
N ARG A 243 -2.60 -8.58 11.13
CA ARG A 243 -1.45 -9.31 10.58
C ARG A 243 -0.20 -8.42 10.48
N MET A 244 -0.38 -7.13 10.14
CA MET A 244 0.72 -6.15 10.16
C MET A 244 1.11 -5.71 11.58
N GLY A 245 0.31 -6.07 12.58
CA GLY A 245 0.48 -5.70 13.99
C GLY A 245 -0.13 -4.35 14.34
N LEU A 246 -0.93 -3.77 13.46
CA LEU A 246 -1.63 -2.50 13.68
C LEU A 246 -2.92 -2.75 14.47
N ASN A 247 -3.40 -1.74 15.17
CA ASN A 247 -4.66 -1.78 15.93
C ASN A 247 -5.78 -0.93 15.30
N ASP A 248 -7.00 -1.03 15.82
CA ASP A 248 -8.18 -0.31 15.31
C ASP A 248 -7.98 1.21 15.14
N LYS A 249 -7.24 1.88 16.04
CA LYS A 249 -6.96 3.32 15.91
C LYS A 249 -6.07 3.60 14.71
N GLU A 250 -5.10 2.72 14.44
CA GLU A 250 -4.19 2.86 13.31
C GLU A 250 -4.87 2.53 11.99
N ILE A 251 -5.81 1.57 11.97
CA ILE A 251 -6.65 1.26 10.81
C ILE A 251 -7.43 2.53 10.39
N VAL A 252 -8.15 3.12 11.34
CA VAL A 252 -8.94 4.34 11.10
C VAL A 252 -8.06 5.49 10.65
N ALA A 253 -6.90 5.68 11.30
CA ALA A 253 -5.94 6.74 10.95
C ALA A 253 -5.44 6.63 9.50
N LEU A 254 -4.99 5.43 9.12
CA LEU A 254 -4.40 5.16 7.81
C LEU A 254 -5.44 5.23 6.70
N SER A 255 -6.68 4.82 6.98
CA SER A 255 -7.81 4.99 6.04
C SER A 255 -8.04 6.46 5.68
N GLY A 256 -7.73 7.37 6.61
CA GLY A 256 -7.76 8.82 6.36
C GLY A 256 -6.86 9.30 5.21
N ALA A 257 -5.87 8.50 4.77
CA ALA A 257 -5.06 8.83 3.60
C ALA A 257 -5.88 8.88 2.29
N HIS A 258 -7.08 8.28 2.26
CA HIS A 258 -8.04 8.45 1.16
C HIS A 258 -8.55 9.89 1.02
N THR A 259 -8.24 10.80 1.97
CA THR A 259 -8.37 12.24 1.76
C THR A 259 -7.59 12.73 0.52
N LEU A 260 -6.53 12.00 0.16
CA LEU A 260 -5.77 12.19 -1.07
C LEU A 260 -6.19 11.21 -2.17
N GLY A 261 -6.43 11.75 -3.36
CA GLY A 261 -6.57 10.98 -4.58
C GLY A 261 -7.99 10.50 -4.85
N ARG A 262 -8.04 9.43 -5.65
CA ARG A 262 -9.24 8.97 -6.33
C ARG A 262 -9.09 7.53 -6.79
N SER A 263 -10.21 6.83 -6.85
CA SER A 263 -10.30 5.51 -7.49
C SER A 263 -10.57 5.66 -8.99
N ARG A 264 -10.20 4.64 -9.76
CA ARG A 264 -10.41 4.55 -11.20
C ARG A 264 -10.94 3.17 -11.57
N PRO A 265 -12.03 3.07 -12.36
CA PRO A 265 -12.57 1.79 -12.77
C PRO A 265 -11.61 0.98 -13.65
N ASP A 266 -10.75 1.62 -14.44
CA ASP A 266 -9.69 0.99 -15.23
C ASP A 266 -8.52 0.44 -14.40
N ARG A 267 -8.50 0.68 -13.09
CA ARG A 267 -7.48 0.17 -12.16
C ARG A 267 -8.06 -0.80 -11.16
N SER A 268 -8.84 -0.29 -10.21
CA SER A 268 -9.39 -1.08 -9.10
C SER A 268 -10.76 -1.68 -9.43
N GLY A 269 -11.41 -1.23 -10.52
CA GLY A 269 -12.82 -1.49 -10.79
C GLY A 269 -13.80 -0.59 -10.03
N TRP A 270 -13.32 0.28 -9.14
CA TRP A 270 -14.17 1.12 -8.29
C TRP A 270 -14.24 2.57 -8.75
N GLY A 271 -15.41 3.18 -8.51
CA GLY A 271 -15.69 4.60 -8.74
C GLY A 271 -16.13 4.93 -10.17
N LYS A 272 -16.66 6.14 -10.35
CA LYS A 272 -17.04 6.69 -11.65
C LYS A 272 -15.81 6.95 -12.55
N PRO A 273 -15.94 6.89 -13.89
CA PRO A 273 -14.87 7.26 -14.83
C PRO A 273 -14.36 8.68 -14.66
N GLU A 274 -15.20 9.62 -14.23
CA GLU A 274 -14.86 11.00 -13.87
C GLU A 274 -15.98 11.65 -13.05
N THR A 275 -15.69 12.78 -12.39
CA THR A 275 -16.67 13.62 -11.69
C THR A 275 -16.35 15.10 -11.88
N LYS A 276 -17.22 15.98 -11.35
CA LYS A 276 -16.98 17.44 -11.34
C LYS A 276 -15.65 17.84 -10.69
N TYR A 277 -15.11 17.03 -9.77
CA TYR A 277 -13.85 17.29 -9.06
C TYR A 277 -12.60 16.83 -9.81
N THR A 278 -12.74 15.91 -10.76
CA THR A 278 -11.59 15.17 -11.34
C THR A 278 -11.46 15.31 -12.85
N LYS A 279 -12.53 15.71 -13.54
CA LYS A 279 -12.59 15.84 -15.01
C LYS A 279 -11.56 16.81 -15.59
N ASN A 280 -11.12 17.81 -14.81
CA ASN A 280 -10.18 18.84 -15.26
C ASN A 280 -8.78 18.69 -14.63
N GLY A 281 -8.49 17.58 -13.96
CA GLY A 281 -7.23 17.42 -13.24
C GLY A 281 -7.15 18.28 -11.97
N PRO A 282 -5.94 18.74 -11.55
CA PRO A 282 -4.68 18.71 -12.29
C PRO A 282 -4.07 17.29 -12.41
N GLY A 283 -2.98 17.15 -13.15
CA GLY A 283 -2.46 15.83 -13.57
C GLY A 283 -3.40 15.12 -14.55
N ALA A 284 -3.35 13.79 -14.64
CA ALA A 284 -4.24 13.04 -15.52
C ALA A 284 -5.70 13.14 -15.04
N PRO A 285 -6.68 13.61 -15.84
CA PRO A 285 -8.07 13.75 -15.42
C PRO A 285 -8.79 12.40 -15.23
N GLY A 286 -9.98 12.43 -14.62
CA GLY A 286 -10.86 11.26 -14.42
C GLY A 286 -10.68 10.50 -13.09
N GLY A 287 -11.51 9.50 -12.85
CA GLY A 287 -11.69 8.81 -11.57
C GLY A 287 -12.64 9.54 -10.62
N GLN A 288 -12.89 8.93 -9.46
CA GLN A 288 -13.77 9.47 -8.42
C GLN A 288 -13.01 9.60 -7.10
N SER A 289 -12.96 10.82 -6.56
CA SER A 289 -12.27 11.13 -5.30
C SER A 289 -13.18 10.91 -4.09
N TRP A 290 -12.58 10.70 -2.92
CA TRP A 290 -13.31 10.67 -1.64
C TRP A 290 -13.62 12.06 -1.10
N THR A 291 -12.81 13.06 -1.48
CA THR A 291 -12.94 14.46 -1.07
C THR A 291 -12.97 15.37 -2.30
N ALA A 292 -13.51 16.57 -2.14
CA ALA A 292 -13.50 17.58 -3.20
C ALA A 292 -12.07 18.06 -3.50
N GLU A 293 -11.31 18.40 -2.46
CA GLU A 293 -9.91 18.85 -2.54
C GLU A 293 -8.94 17.65 -2.44
N TRP A 294 -9.02 16.72 -3.39
CA TRP A 294 -8.28 15.44 -3.36
C TRP A 294 -6.74 15.52 -3.49
N LEU A 295 -6.17 16.72 -3.52
CA LEU A 295 -4.72 16.95 -3.42
C LEU A 295 -4.29 17.58 -2.10
N LYS A 296 -5.24 17.81 -1.18
CA LYS A 296 -4.98 18.39 0.13
C LYS A 296 -5.11 17.34 1.20
N PHE A 297 -4.10 17.25 2.06
CA PHE A 297 -4.11 16.36 3.19
C PHE A 297 -4.80 17.04 4.37
N ASP A 298 -6.08 16.75 4.57
CA ASP A 298 -6.83 17.18 5.75
C ASP A 298 -7.83 16.11 6.22
N ASN A 299 -8.69 16.46 7.18
CA ASN A 299 -9.65 15.53 7.77
C ASN A 299 -11.00 15.46 7.01
N SER A 300 -11.10 16.00 5.79
CA SER A 300 -12.34 16.01 5.02
C SER A 300 -12.84 14.61 4.70
N TYR A 301 -11.95 13.63 4.49
CA TYR A 301 -12.31 12.20 4.40
C TYR A 301 -13.28 11.76 5.51
N PHE A 302 -13.01 12.16 6.76
CA PHE A 302 -13.83 11.74 7.90
C PHE A 302 -15.18 12.48 7.99
N LYS A 303 -15.28 13.64 7.34
CA LYS A 303 -16.49 14.47 7.31
C LYS A 303 -17.40 14.06 6.14
N ASP A 304 -16.81 13.96 4.96
CA ASP A 304 -17.50 13.78 3.69
C ASP A 304 -18.14 12.40 3.61
N ILE A 305 -17.41 11.35 4.00
CA ILE A 305 -17.92 9.97 4.01
C ILE A 305 -19.03 9.78 5.04
N LYS A 306 -18.98 10.50 6.17
CA LYS A 306 -20.06 10.46 7.16
C LYS A 306 -21.32 11.16 6.64
N ALA A 307 -21.14 12.27 5.92
CA ALA A 307 -22.25 13.08 5.44
C ALA A 307 -22.97 12.42 4.25
N GLN A 308 -22.23 11.77 3.36
CA GLN A 308 -22.73 11.14 2.12
C GLN A 308 -23.68 12.05 1.32
N ILE A 309 -23.47 13.36 1.35
CA ILE A 309 -24.36 14.34 0.72
C ILE A 309 -24.04 14.59 -0.76
N ASP A 310 -22.86 14.20 -1.22
CA ASP A 310 -22.42 14.40 -2.60
C ASP A 310 -22.14 13.07 -3.29
N GLU A 311 -22.99 12.70 -4.25
CA GLU A 311 -22.90 11.47 -5.03
C GLU A 311 -21.65 11.37 -5.92
N ASP A 312 -20.90 12.46 -6.09
CA ASP A 312 -19.62 12.48 -6.78
C ASP A 312 -18.44 12.14 -5.86
N LEU A 313 -18.67 12.01 -4.55
CA LEU A 313 -17.65 11.54 -3.61
C LEU A 313 -17.78 10.03 -3.39
N LEU A 314 -16.64 9.34 -3.48
CA LEU A 314 -16.56 7.89 -3.36
C LEU A 314 -16.68 7.46 -1.90
N VAL A 315 -17.41 6.36 -1.68
CA VAL A 315 -17.40 5.61 -0.43
C VAL A 315 -17.29 4.12 -0.79
N LEU A 316 -16.17 3.49 -0.46
CA LEU A 316 -16.01 2.04 -0.61
C LEU A 316 -16.67 1.31 0.57
N PRO A 317 -17.01 0.01 0.44
CA PRO A 317 -17.49 -0.79 1.56
C PRO A 317 -16.55 -0.77 2.77
N THR A 318 -15.23 -0.81 2.56
CA THR A 318 -14.26 -0.66 3.65
C THR A 318 -14.25 0.72 4.29
N ASP A 319 -14.53 1.79 3.54
CA ASP A 319 -14.63 3.13 4.11
C ASP A 319 -15.91 3.26 4.95
N ALA A 320 -17.04 2.74 4.45
CA ALA A 320 -18.31 2.70 5.17
C ALA A 320 -18.16 1.94 6.51
N ALA A 321 -17.45 0.81 6.51
CA ALA A 321 -17.21 0.03 7.71
C ALA A 321 -16.49 0.82 8.83
N ILE A 322 -15.64 1.80 8.50
CA ILE A 322 -15.02 2.69 9.49
C ILE A 322 -16.09 3.45 10.30
N PHE A 323 -17.20 3.82 9.65
CA PHE A 323 -18.32 4.55 10.26
C PHE A 323 -19.46 3.68 10.75
N GLU A 324 -19.42 2.37 10.53
CA GLU A 324 -20.47 1.42 10.94
C GLU A 324 -20.03 0.60 12.16
N ASP A 325 -18.77 0.18 12.19
CA ASP A 325 -18.20 -0.63 13.26
C ASP A 325 -18.10 0.15 14.59
N PRO A 326 -18.56 -0.41 15.72
CA PRO A 326 -18.56 0.27 17.01
C PRO A 326 -17.18 0.72 17.51
N ALA A 327 -16.12 -0.07 17.28
CA ALA A 327 -14.77 0.24 17.78
C ALA A 327 -14.07 1.26 16.88
N PHE A 328 -14.27 1.19 15.56
CA PHE A 328 -13.76 2.18 14.62
C PHE A 328 -14.39 3.56 14.86
N LYS A 329 -15.71 3.63 15.08
CA LYS A 329 -16.43 4.88 15.43
C LYS A 329 -15.80 5.64 16.60
N LEU A 330 -15.42 4.92 17.66
CA LEU A 330 -14.79 5.52 18.84
C LEU A 330 -13.44 6.18 18.49
N SER A 331 -12.71 5.60 17.55
CA SER A 331 -11.43 6.13 17.08
C SER A 331 -11.64 7.41 16.27
N ILE A 332 -12.64 7.49 15.40
CA ILE A 332 -12.93 8.69 14.56
C ILE A 332 -13.08 9.96 15.41
N ASN A 333 -13.85 9.88 16.51
CA ASN A 333 -14.09 11.03 17.39
C ASN A 333 -12.80 11.61 17.99
N HIS A 334 -11.79 10.76 18.18
CA HIS A 334 -10.47 11.16 18.64
C HIS A 334 -9.62 11.77 17.50
N PHE A 335 -9.77 11.26 16.26
CA PHE A 335 -9.03 11.71 15.09
C PHE A 335 -9.51 13.04 14.50
N CYS A 336 -10.82 13.31 14.50
CA CYS A 336 -11.36 14.61 14.08
C CYS A 336 -10.76 15.79 14.87
N ARG A 337 -10.20 15.53 16.07
CA ARG A 337 -9.56 16.54 16.93
C ARG A 337 -8.02 16.55 16.86
N CYS A 338 -7.37 15.46 16.44
CA CYS A 338 -5.91 15.26 16.60
C CYS A 338 -5.25 14.42 15.49
N MET A 339 -5.74 14.48 14.24
CA MET A 339 -5.22 13.69 13.10
C MET A 339 -3.68 13.74 12.96
N LEU A 340 -3.07 14.92 13.08
CA LEU A 340 -1.62 15.12 13.01
C LEU A 340 -0.84 14.34 14.08
N ARG A 341 -1.36 14.24 15.31
CA ARG A 341 -0.60 13.67 16.44
C ARG A 341 -0.52 12.14 16.39
N ASN A 342 -1.45 11.50 15.68
CA ASN A 342 -1.61 10.05 15.70
C ASN A 342 -1.03 9.36 14.46
N MET A 343 -0.98 10.00 13.28
CA MET A 343 -0.18 9.47 12.16
C MET A 343 1.32 9.44 12.50
N LEU A 344 1.79 10.37 13.34
CA LEU A 344 3.14 10.37 13.93
C LEU A 344 3.41 9.14 14.81
N LYS A 345 2.36 8.53 15.38
CA LYS A 345 2.47 7.28 16.16
C LYS A 345 2.45 6.03 15.28
N THR A 346 1.94 6.11 14.06
CA THR A 346 2.02 5.04 13.03
C THR A 346 3.45 4.90 12.46
N ARG A 347 4.45 5.08 13.32
CA ARG A 347 5.87 4.71 13.16
C ARG A 347 6.03 3.26 12.69
N MET A 348 5.00 2.43 12.87
CA MET A 348 5.00 0.99 12.65
C MET A 348 5.12 0.52 11.20
N LEU A 349 4.49 1.20 10.23
CA LEU A 349 4.60 0.75 8.83
C LEU A 349 6.01 0.97 8.28
N PHE A 350 6.63 2.06 8.72
CA PHE A 350 7.91 2.53 8.22
C PHE A 350 9.12 2.00 9.01
N SER A 351 8.94 1.47 10.24
CA SER A 351 10.07 1.10 11.10
C SER A 351 10.31 -0.40 11.30
N ARG A 352 9.49 -1.29 10.74
CA ARG A 352 9.54 -2.73 11.05
C ARG A 352 10.15 -3.61 9.96
N THR A 353 11.03 -3.04 9.15
CA THR A 353 11.84 -3.79 8.17
C THR A 353 13.31 -3.81 8.52
N MET A 354 14.06 -4.74 7.91
CA MET A 354 15.52 -4.79 8.05
C MET A 354 16.11 -3.43 7.68
N ARG A 355 16.88 -2.89 8.62
CA ARG A 355 17.60 -1.63 8.47
C ARG A 355 19.02 -1.82 8.96
N LYS A 356 19.99 -1.32 8.22
CA LYS A 356 21.34 -1.19 8.77
C LYS A 356 21.40 0.05 9.67
N PRO A 357 22.26 0.07 10.70
CA PRO A 357 22.45 1.25 11.54
C PRO A 357 22.84 2.47 10.68
N MET A 358 22.13 3.57 10.85
CA MET A 358 22.43 4.86 10.22
C MET A 358 22.80 5.88 11.32
N PRO A 359 23.74 6.80 11.10
CA PRO A 359 24.07 7.85 12.07
C PRO A 359 22.81 8.64 12.44
N SER A 360 22.57 8.87 13.74
CA SER A 360 21.36 9.57 14.21
C SER A 360 21.24 11.03 13.73
N SER A 361 22.32 11.60 13.18
CA SER A 361 22.37 12.94 12.60
C SER A 361 22.00 12.99 11.11
N ALA A 362 21.70 11.84 10.51
CA ALA A 362 21.28 11.72 9.12
C ALA A 362 19.75 11.73 9.01
N ILE A 363 19.20 12.95 8.86
CA ILE A 363 17.83 13.32 8.42
C ILE A 363 16.84 13.62 9.55
#